data_AF-A0A661V1M0-F1
#
_entry.id   AF-A0A661V1M0-F1
#
_cell.length_a   1.000
_cell.length_b   1.000
_cell.length_c   1.000
_cell.angle_alpha   90.00
_cell.angle_beta   90.00
_cell.angle_gamma   90.00
#
_symmetry.space_group_name_H-M   'P 1'
#
loop_
_entity.id
_entity.type
_entity.pdbx_description
1 polymer ?
#
loop_
_entity_poly.entity_id
_entity_poly.type
_entity_poly.pdbx_seq_one_letter_code
_entity_poly.pdbx_strand_id
1 'polypeptide(L)'
;ISAVTPRRLVPGSPTKVFLVGLNLGDIVSGRLYIVDVSDENPVAPVEVTDPHILSWDNYEIVFRVPFMLYGEMPAITVRRGSHWSDNYTVAMLEPLSIGFLFPAQNSTLEAPTTIAVTSVTDVTRVEFYLGSANCPLYVDAEGPEFSFVLDPQDYTNGSYYIRAAAYRGAEKAYALLLFDILTLPGDTNGDGVVDDADIDQISSHFGLTSASPLYHRYLDPNDDGRIDERDVSYIGYHYTGSFEES
;
A
#
# COMPACT_ATOMS: atom_id res chain seq x y z
N ILE A 1 -32.37 16.33 2.22
CA ILE A 1 -30.88 16.36 2.26
C ILE A 1 -30.43 17.12 1.02
N SER A 2 -29.49 18.07 1.13
CA SER A 2 -29.01 18.85 -0.02
C SER A 2 -27.64 18.40 -0.53
N ALA A 3 -26.76 17.90 0.33
CA ALA A 3 -25.46 17.39 -0.06
C ALA A 3 -24.92 16.34 0.92
N VAL A 4 -24.08 15.44 0.41
CA VAL A 4 -23.26 14.51 1.20
C VAL A 4 -21.84 14.50 0.64
N THR A 5 -20.83 14.67 1.48
CA THR A 5 -19.42 14.65 1.09
C THR A 5 -18.59 13.81 2.08
N PRO A 6 -17.81 12.82 1.62
CA PRO A 6 -17.76 12.29 0.25
C PRO A 6 -19.06 11.56 -0.13
N ARG A 7 -19.33 11.39 -1.44
CA ARG A 7 -20.50 10.59 -1.91
C ARG A 7 -20.22 9.09 -2.03
N ARG A 8 -18.94 8.72 -2.09
CA ARG A 8 -18.46 7.34 -2.06
C ARG A 8 -17.92 7.08 -0.65
N LEU A 9 -18.50 6.10 0.01
CA LEU A 9 -18.33 5.85 1.43
C LEU A 9 -17.66 4.50 1.64
N VAL A 10 -16.94 4.34 2.74
CA VAL A 10 -16.25 3.08 3.06
C VAL A 10 -16.70 2.61 4.43
N PRO A 11 -17.40 1.47 4.54
CA PRO A 11 -17.79 0.90 5.82
C PRO A 11 -16.61 0.70 6.77
N GLY A 12 -16.74 1.14 8.02
CA GLY A 12 -15.69 1.04 9.04
C GLY A 12 -14.52 2.01 8.89
N SER A 13 -14.51 2.84 7.85
CA SER A 13 -13.46 3.83 7.62
C SER A 13 -13.49 4.97 8.65
N PRO A 14 -12.33 5.52 9.05
CA PRO A 14 -12.27 6.69 9.91
C PRO A 14 -12.68 7.99 9.18
N THR A 15 -12.87 7.94 7.86
CA THR A 15 -13.25 9.08 7.02
C THR A 15 -14.58 9.68 7.50
N LYS A 16 -14.56 11.00 7.71
CA LYS A 16 -15.77 11.75 8.11
C LYS A 16 -16.66 11.96 6.90
N VAL A 17 -17.95 11.77 7.10
CA VAL A 17 -19.01 12.08 6.14
C VAL A 17 -19.77 13.29 6.64
N PHE A 18 -19.85 14.31 5.80
CA PHE A 18 -20.58 15.54 6.03
C PHE A 18 -21.89 15.47 5.26
N LEU A 19 -23.01 15.46 5.97
CA LEU A 19 -24.35 15.52 5.40
C LEU A 19 -24.93 16.90 5.71
N VAL A 20 -25.27 17.64 4.67
CA VAL A 20 -25.84 18.98 4.75
C VAL A 20 -27.29 18.95 4.29
N GLY A 21 -28.15 19.70 4.98
CA GLY A 21 -29.56 19.81 4.67
C GLY A 21 -30.23 20.94 5.44
N LEU A 22 -31.56 20.91 5.44
CA LEU A 22 -32.39 21.81 6.24
C LEU A 22 -33.28 20.95 7.14
N ASN A 23 -33.50 21.42 8.38
CA ASN A 23 -34.42 20.80 9.33
C ASN A 23 -34.07 19.34 9.67
N LEU A 24 -32.78 19.02 9.77
CA LEU A 24 -32.30 17.67 10.08
C LEU A 24 -32.57 17.24 11.53
N GLY A 25 -33.01 18.16 12.39
CA GLY A 25 -33.20 17.90 13.82
C GLY A 25 -31.89 17.97 14.59
N ASP A 26 -31.82 17.24 15.70
CA ASP A 26 -30.62 17.10 16.52
C ASP A 26 -30.44 15.63 16.93
N ILE A 27 -29.36 15.31 17.64
CA ILE A 27 -29.06 13.93 18.07
C ILE A 27 -30.15 13.30 18.96
N VAL A 28 -30.98 14.12 19.62
CA VAL A 28 -32.05 13.64 20.51
C VAL A 28 -33.29 13.27 19.68
N SER A 29 -33.68 14.15 18.77
CA SER A 29 -34.94 14.10 18.01
C SER A 29 -34.83 13.48 16.61
N GLY A 30 -33.62 13.40 16.08
CA GLY A 30 -33.30 12.86 14.76
C GLY A 30 -32.77 11.42 14.84
N ARG A 31 -32.91 10.68 13.73
CA ARG A 31 -32.31 9.36 13.50
C ARG A 31 -31.75 9.29 12.08
N LEU A 32 -30.51 8.86 11.96
CA LEU A 32 -29.78 8.78 10.69
C LEU A 32 -29.76 7.32 10.26
N TYR A 33 -30.15 7.05 9.02
CA TYR A 33 -30.15 5.71 8.46
C TYR A 33 -29.37 5.67 7.15
N ILE A 34 -28.70 4.55 6.92
CA ILE A 34 -28.29 4.13 5.59
C ILE A 34 -29.20 2.96 5.21
N VAL A 35 -29.91 3.13 4.11
CA VAL A 35 -30.90 2.18 3.59
C VAL A 35 -30.42 1.62 2.26
N ASP A 36 -30.84 0.41 1.93
CA ASP A 36 -30.74 -0.11 0.57
C ASP A 36 -32.07 0.12 -0.16
N VAL A 37 -32.03 0.82 -1.29
CA VAL A 37 -33.22 1.14 -2.11
C VAL A 37 -33.33 0.26 -3.35
N SER A 38 -32.61 -0.86 -3.37
CA SER A 38 -32.73 -1.87 -4.42
C SER A 38 -34.14 -2.47 -4.49
N ASP A 39 -34.60 -2.73 -5.71
CA ASP A 39 -35.92 -3.37 -5.94
C ASP A 39 -35.88 -4.86 -5.57
N GLU A 40 -34.72 -5.50 -5.69
CA GLU A 40 -34.53 -6.93 -5.45
C GLU A 40 -33.70 -7.17 -4.18
N ASN A 41 -34.30 -7.84 -3.19
CA ASN A 41 -33.65 -8.28 -1.95
C ASN A 41 -32.91 -7.17 -1.15
N PRO A 42 -33.58 -6.06 -0.80
CA PRO A 42 -32.93 -4.97 -0.08
C PRO A 42 -32.41 -5.42 1.29
N VAL A 43 -31.20 -4.99 1.62
CA VAL A 43 -30.63 -5.21 2.95
C VAL A 43 -31.35 -4.34 3.98
N ALA A 44 -31.47 -4.84 5.22
CA ALA A 44 -32.11 -4.11 6.31
C ALA A 44 -31.46 -2.73 6.55
N PRO A 45 -32.25 -1.67 6.79
CA PRO A 45 -31.74 -0.37 7.17
C PRO A 45 -30.78 -0.41 8.36
N VAL A 46 -29.67 0.30 8.26
CA VAL A 46 -28.69 0.46 9.33
C VAL A 46 -28.87 1.84 9.95
N GLU A 47 -29.25 1.88 11.23
CA GLU A 47 -29.22 3.11 12.00
C GLU A 47 -27.78 3.47 12.35
N VAL A 48 -27.38 4.70 12.03
CA VAL A 48 -26.09 5.25 12.46
C VAL A 48 -26.31 5.87 13.82
N THR A 49 -25.72 5.29 14.85
CA THR A 49 -25.79 5.75 16.24
C THR A 49 -24.41 6.12 16.77
N ASP A 50 -24.33 6.61 17.99
CA ASP A 50 -23.07 6.70 18.72
C ASP A 50 -22.35 5.33 18.75
N PRO A 51 -21.01 5.29 18.61
CA PRO A 51 -20.08 6.42 18.55
C PRO A 51 -19.84 6.98 17.14
N HIS A 52 -20.64 6.62 16.15
CA HIS A 52 -20.42 6.97 14.75
C HIS A 52 -20.89 8.39 14.41
N ILE A 53 -21.80 8.96 15.19
CA ILE A 53 -22.19 10.37 15.07
C ILE A 53 -21.15 11.22 15.81
N LEU A 54 -20.53 12.16 15.10
CA LEU A 54 -19.50 13.06 15.63
C LEU A 54 -20.09 14.43 16.00
N SER A 55 -21.04 14.91 15.21
CA SER A 55 -21.84 16.09 15.50
C SER A 55 -23.16 16.04 14.73
N TRP A 56 -24.19 16.65 15.29
CA TRP A 56 -25.50 16.76 14.65
C TRP A 56 -26.17 18.06 15.08
N ASP A 57 -26.43 18.94 14.12
CA ASP A 57 -27.36 20.06 14.27
C ASP A 57 -28.42 20.10 13.17
N ASN A 58 -29.23 21.15 13.17
CA ASN A 58 -30.39 21.27 12.31
C ASN A 58 -30.05 21.39 10.81
N TYR A 59 -28.79 21.60 10.46
CA TYR A 59 -28.30 21.86 9.11
C TYR A 59 -27.18 20.90 8.68
N GLU A 60 -26.43 20.34 9.62
CA GLU A 60 -25.31 19.44 9.35
C GLU A 60 -25.29 18.22 10.29
N ILE A 61 -24.97 17.06 9.71
CA ILE A 61 -24.61 15.85 10.46
C ILE A 61 -23.22 15.41 10.01
N VAL A 62 -22.30 15.24 10.96
CA VAL A 62 -20.97 14.68 10.72
C VAL A 62 -20.92 13.31 11.36
N PHE A 63 -20.62 12.28 10.56
CA PHE A 63 -20.61 10.90 11.04
C PHE A 63 -19.52 10.05 10.36
N ARG A 64 -19.34 8.82 10.82
CA ARG A 64 -18.54 7.76 10.18
C ARG A 64 -19.45 6.61 9.80
N VAL A 65 -19.13 5.90 8.72
CA VAL A 65 -19.95 4.76 8.29
C VAL A 65 -19.62 3.53 9.13
N PRO A 66 -20.60 2.93 9.82
CA PRO A 66 -20.38 1.67 10.54
C PRO A 66 -19.85 0.54 9.63
N PHE A 67 -19.15 -0.43 10.21
CA PHE A 67 -18.74 -1.62 9.46
C PHE A 67 -19.91 -2.61 9.36
N MET A 68 -20.70 -2.49 8.30
CA MET A 68 -21.91 -3.28 8.02
C MET A 68 -22.06 -3.56 6.52
N LEU A 69 -23.00 -4.45 6.17
CA LEU A 69 -23.44 -4.66 4.79
C LEU A 69 -24.57 -3.65 4.45
N TYR A 70 -24.49 -3.02 3.28
CA TYR A 70 -25.41 -1.94 2.88
C TYR A 70 -26.16 -2.16 1.56
N GLY A 71 -25.99 -3.34 0.94
CA GLY A 71 -26.65 -3.67 -0.32
C GLY A 71 -26.11 -2.94 -1.55
N GLU A 72 -26.81 -3.09 -2.67
CA GLU A 72 -26.33 -2.65 -3.99
C GLU A 72 -26.66 -1.17 -4.29
N MET A 73 -27.76 -0.65 -3.74
CA MET A 73 -28.20 0.74 -3.94
C MET A 73 -28.30 1.49 -2.61
N PRO A 74 -27.18 1.76 -1.94
CA PRO A 74 -27.18 2.44 -0.65
C PRO A 74 -27.60 3.91 -0.79
N ALA A 75 -28.45 4.37 0.12
CA ALA A 75 -28.86 5.76 0.23
C ALA A 75 -28.90 6.20 1.70
N ILE A 76 -28.64 7.47 1.96
CA ILE A 76 -28.78 8.06 3.29
C ILE A 76 -30.15 8.69 3.41
N THR A 77 -30.81 8.47 4.55
CA THR A 77 -32.05 9.16 4.92
C THR A 77 -32.01 9.59 6.38
N VAL A 78 -32.70 10.69 6.67
CA VAL A 78 -32.83 11.24 8.02
C VAL A 78 -34.30 11.22 8.40
N ARG A 79 -34.58 10.72 9.60
CA ARG A 79 -35.91 10.72 10.20
C ARG A 79 -35.95 11.69 11.37
N ARG A 80 -37.02 12.49 11.44
CA ARG A 80 -37.34 13.34 12.59
C ARG A 80 -38.80 13.12 12.98
N GLY A 81 -39.03 12.45 14.10
CA GLY A 81 -40.38 12.02 14.50
C GLY A 81 -41.02 11.10 13.46
N SER A 82 -42.12 11.53 12.83
CA SER A 82 -42.80 10.81 11.74
C SER A 82 -42.35 11.24 10.34
N HIS A 83 -41.52 12.27 10.22
CA HIS A 83 -41.09 12.81 8.94
C HIS A 83 -39.77 12.17 8.50
N TRP A 84 -39.71 11.79 7.23
CA TRP A 84 -38.52 11.28 6.56
C TRP A 84 -38.04 12.29 5.54
N SER A 85 -36.73 12.38 5.35
CA SER A 85 -36.17 13.02 4.18
C SER A 85 -36.31 12.10 2.96
N ASP A 86 -36.21 12.70 1.77
CA ASP A 86 -35.94 11.93 0.56
C ASP A 86 -34.60 11.18 0.69
N ASN A 87 -34.50 10.06 -0.03
CA ASN A 87 -33.29 9.24 -0.08
C ASN A 87 -32.20 9.97 -0.87
N TYR A 88 -31.01 10.07 -0.29
CA TYR A 88 -29.83 10.60 -0.95
C TYR A 88 -28.88 9.45 -1.32
N THR A 89 -28.85 9.07 -2.59
CA THR A 89 -28.01 7.97 -3.08
C THR A 89 -26.52 8.24 -2.87
N VAL A 90 -25.83 7.23 -2.36
CA VAL A 90 -24.38 7.16 -2.17
C VAL A 90 -23.86 5.87 -2.81
N ALA A 91 -22.54 5.70 -2.85
CA ALA A 91 -21.95 4.41 -3.21
C ALA A 91 -21.12 3.89 -2.04
N MET A 92 -21.09 2.58 -1.86
CA MET A 92 -20.14 1.93 -0.96
C MET A 92 -18.93 1.47 -1.75
N LEU A 93 -17.75 1.76 -1.21
CA LEU A 93 -16.47 1.28 -1.68
C LEU A 93 -15.95 0.23 -0.70
N GLU A 94 -15.24 -0.74 -1.24
CA GLU A 94 -14.45 -1.67 -0.45
C GLU A 94 -13.38 -0.94 0.38
N PRO A 95 -12.98 -1.51 1.54
CA PRO A 95 -11.84 -1.02 2.31
C PRO A 95 -10.60 -0.81 1.43
N LEU A 96 -9.83 0.24 1.71
CA LEU A 96 -8.65 0.55 0.91
C LEU A 96 -7.65 -0.60 1.03
N SER A 97 -7.31 -1.20 -0.10
CA SER A 97 -6.31 -2.26 -0.21
C SER A 97 -5.44 -1.99 -1.42
N ILE A 98 -4.14 -2.23 -1.31
CA ILE A 98 -3.15 -2.02 -2.36
C ILE A 98 -2.19 -3.20 -2.40
N GLY A 99 -1.69 -3.55 -3.58
CA GLY A 99 -0.62 -4.52 -3.79
C GLY A 99 0.37 -4.02 -4.83
N PHE A 100 1.53 -4.67 -4.92
CA PHE A 100 2.46 -4.43 -6.01
C PHE A 100 2.06 -5.24 -7.24
N LEU A 101 2.05 -4.59 -8.40
CA LEU A 101 1.85 -5.22 -9.71
C LEU A 101 3.20 -5.65 -10.30
N PHE A 102 4.21 -4.80 -10.14
CA PHE A 102 5.53 -5.01 -10.69
C PHE A 102 6.59 -4.26 -9.85
N PRO A 103 7.80 -4.81 -9.69
CA PRO A 103 8.20 -6.18 -10.04
C PRO A 103 7.52 -7.23 -9.16
N ALA A 104 7.72 -8.51 -9.50
CA ALA A 104 7.25 -9.62 -8.67
C ALA A 104 8.00 -9.65 -7.32
N GLN A 105 7.37 -10.24 -6.30
CA GLN A 105 8.03 -10.46 -5.01
C GLN A 105 9.31 -11.29 -5.16
N ASN A 106 10.35 -10.89 -4.44
CA ASN A 106 11.67 -11.53 -4.42
C ASN A 106 12.37 -11.55 -5.80
N SER A 107 12.03 -10.62 -6.69
CA SER A 107 12.78 -10.42 -7.93
C SER A 107 14.17 -9.84 -7.66
N THR A 108 15.10 -10.03 -8.60
CA THR A 108 16.37 -9.29 -8.61
C THR A 108 16.30 -8.14 -9.62
N LEU A 109 16.74 -6.96 -9.20
CA LEU A 109 16.78 -5.76 -10.03
C LEU A 109 18.22 -5.45 -10.45
N GLU A 110 18.45 -5.44 -11.76
CA GLU A 110 19.76 -5.21 -12.38
C GLU A 110 19.78 -3.97 -13.30
N ALA A 111 18.61 -3.44 -13.63
CA ALA A 111 18.43 -2.27 -14.50
C ALA A 111 17.28 -1.37 -14.00
N PRO A 112 17.19 -0.11 -14.46
CA PRO A 112 16.10 0.78 -14.10
C PRO A 112 14.73 0.10 -14.27
N THR A 113 13.99 0.00 -13.17
CA THR A 113 12.77 -0.80 -13.09
C THR A 113 11.63 0.07 -12.61
N THR A 114 10.50 0.01 -13.31
CA THR A 114 9.27 0.65 -12.83
C THR A 114 8.74 -0.13 -11.63
N ILE A 115 8.50 0.54 -10.52
CA ILE A 115 7.80 -0.02 -9.36
C ILE A 115 6.36 0.48 -9.45
N ALA A 116 5.41 -0.44 -9.60
CA ALA A 116 4.00 -0.12 -9.82
C ALA A 116 3.09 -0.86 -8.85
N VAL A 117 2.02 -0.19 -8.43
CA VAL A 117 1.01 -0.74 -7.52
C VAL A 117 -0.34 -0.87 -8.20
N THR A 118 -1.21 -1.71 -7.62
CA THR A 118 -2.58 -1.88 -8.08
C THR A 118 -3.31 -0.55 -8.11
N SER A 119 -4.01 -0.26 -9.19
CA SER A 119 -4.92 0.89 -9.25
C SER A 119 -6.16 0.64 -8.40
N VAL A 120 -6.50 1.60 -7.54
CA VAL A 120 -7.63 1.51 -6.61
C VAL A 120 -8.43 2.81 -6.68
N THR A 121 -9.76 2.69 -6.67
CA THR A 121 -10.68 3.83 -6.80
C THR A 121 -10.46 4.87 -5.71
N ASP A 122 -10.39 6.13 -6.13
CA ASP A 122 -10.30 7.33 -5.27
C ASP A 122 -9.05 7.41 -4.39
N VAL A 123 -7.97 6.70 -4.74
CA VAL A 123 -6.66 6.95 -4.15
C VAL A 123 -6.18 8.34 -4.58
N THR A 124 -5.74 9.14 -3.63
CA THR A 124 -5.27 10.51 -3.87
C THR A 124 -3.77 10.60 -4.02
N ARG A 125 -3.02 9.69 -3.40
CA ARG A 125 -1.58 9.53 -3.59
C ARG A 125 -1.08 8.19 -3.06
N VAL A 126 0.11 7.80 -3.53
CA VAL A 126 0.91 6.70 -2.99
C VAL A 126 2.30 7.22 -2.64
N GLU A 127 2.73 6.93 -1.41
CA GLU A 127 4.07 7.24 -0.92
C GLU A 127 4.90 5.95 -0.90
N PHE A 128 6.08 5.96 -1.51
CA PHE A 128 6.99 4.82 -1.58
C PHE A 128 8.18 5.06 -0.66
N TYR A 129 8.47 4.11 0.22
CA TYR A 129 9.56 4.15 1.18
C TYR A 129 10.53 3.01 0.90
N LEU A 130 11.82 3.30 0.78
CA LEU A 130 12.86 2.29 0.71
C LEU A 130 13.36 1.94 2.11
N GLY A 131 13.39 0.66 2.42
CA GLY A 131 13.81 0.15 3.72
C GLY A 131 12.99 0.73 4.87
N SER A 132 13.65 0.96 6.01
CA SER A 132 13.03 1.44 7.24
C SER A 132 12.89 2.97 7.30
N ALA A 133 13.09 3.66 6.18
CA ALA A 133 13.07 5.12 6.13
C ALA A 133 11.70 5.69 6.57
N ASN A 134 11.76 6.81 7.29
CA ASN A 134 10.58 7.58 7.71
C ASN A 134 10.17 8.66 6.70
N CYS A 135 11.05 8.95 5.72
CA CYS A 135 10.77 9.86 4.61
C CYS A 135 10.48 9.03 3.35
N PRO A 136 9.46 9.37 2.55
CA PRO A 136 9.26 8.68 1.28
C PRO A 136 10.45 8.92 0.35
N LEU A 137 10.88 7.86 -0.32
CA LEU A 137 11.77 7.93 -1.48
C LEU A 137 11.08 8.68 -2.62
N TYR A 138 9.79 8.40 -2.83
CA TYR A 138 8.99 9.02 -3.88
C TYR A 138 7.53 9.18 -3.46
N VAL A 139 6.86 10.21 -3.97
CA VAL A 139 5.43 10.47 -3.75
C VAL A 139 4.76 10.65 -5.10
N ASP A 140 3.84 9.74 -5.42
CA ASP A 140 3.00 9.83 -6.61
C ASP A 140 1.62 10.37 -6.23
N ALA A 141 1.29 11.57 -6.70
CA ALA A 141 -0.02 12.18 -6.54
C ALA A 141 -0.73 12.43 -7.89
N GLU A 142 -0.17 11.93 -9.00
CA GLU A 142 -0.66 12.17 -10.36
C GLU A 142 -1.35 10.94 -10.98
N GLY A 143 -1.12 9.74 -10.44
CA GLY A 143 -1.76 8.50 -10.91
C GLY A 143 -3.30 8.50 -10.94
N PRO A 144 -3.93 7.40 -11.38
CA PRO A 144 -3.32 6.12 -11.79
C PRO A 144 -2.72 6.13 -13.21
N GLU A 145 -1.75 5.24 -13.52
CA GLU A 145 -1.12 4.27 -12.60
C GLU A 145 -0.19 4.94 -11.60
N PHE A 146 -0.19 4.45 -10.35
CA PHE A 146 0.74 4.95 -9.32
C PHE A 146 2.05 4.18 -9.42
N SER A 147 3.13 4.88 -9.76
CA SER A 147 4.42 4.24 -10.01
C SER A 147 5.60 5.19 -9.89
N PHE A 148 6.79 4.63 -9.78
CA PHE A 148 8.05 5.36 -9.92
C PHE A 148 9.11 4.45 -10.52
N VAL A 149 10.16 5.02 -11.11
CA VAL A 149 11.31 4.25 -11.59
C VAL A 149 12.37 4.23 -10.50
N LEU A 150 12.78 3.02 -10.10
CA LEU A 150 13.94 2.79 -9.25
C LEU A 150 15.12 2.42 -10.14
N ASP A 151 16.21 3.18 -10.04
CA ASP A 151 17.49 2.81 -10.66
C ASP A 151 18.31 2.02 -9.64
N PRO A 152 18.56 0.70 -9.85
CA PRO A 152 19.38 -0.07 -8.92
C PRO A 152 20.83 0.43 -8.85
N GLN A 153 21.34 1.15 -9.87
CA GLN A 153 22.71 1.65 -9.90
C GLN A 153 23.03 2.69 -8.82
N ASP A 154 22.00 3.26 -8.18
CA ASP A 154 22.15 4.16 -7.03
C ASP A 154 22.37 3.41 -5.71
N TYR A 155 22.41 2.06 -5.75
CA TYR A 155 22.47 1.19 -4.58
C TYR A 155 23.51 0.08 -4.75
N THR A 156 23.98 -0.43 -3.61
CA THR A 156 24.86 -1.59 -3.55
C THR A 156 24.06 -2.89 -3.57
N ASN A 157 24.73 -4.00 -3.84
CA ASN A 157 24.12 -5.32 -3.81
C ASN A 157 23.47 -5.59 -2.45
N GLY A 158 22.37 -6.35 -2.45
CA GLY A 158 21.72 -6.75 -1.22
C GLY A 158 20.22 -6.93 -1.36
N SER A 159 19.59 -7.36 -0.26
CA SER A 159 18.13 -7.45 -0.15
C SER A 159 17.53 -6.15 0.37
N TYR A 160 16.52 -5.67 -0.34
CA TYR A 160 15.81 -4.43 -0.07
C TYR A 160 14.31 -4.68 0.05
N TYR A 161 13.60 -3.66 0.55
CA TYR A 161 12.16 -3.64 0.44
C TYR A 161 11.64 -2.23 0.16
N ILE A 162 10.56 -2.16 -0.61
CA ILE A 162 9.74 -0.96 -0.74
C ILE A 162 8.46 -1.18 0.07
N ARG A 163 8.13 -0.22 0.93
CA ARG A 163 6.79 -0.10 1.51
C ARG A 163 6.04 0.97 0.73
N ALA A 164 4.91 0.61 0.13
CA ALA A 164 3.97 1.57 -0.44
C ALA A 164 2.91 1.92 0.61
N ALA A 165 2.57 3.20 0.72
CA ALA A 165 1.47 3.69 1.55
C ALA A 165 0.48 4.46 0.66
N ALA A 166 -0.71 3.89 0.44
CA ALA A 166 -1.79 4.53 -0.29
C ALA A 166 -2.70 5.32 0.64
N TYR A 167 -3.20 6.45 0.14
CA TYR A 167 -4.11 7.33 0.87
C TYR A 167 -5.41 7.54 0.10
N ARG A 168 -6.54 7.42 0.80
CA ARG A 168 -7.87 7.78 0.31
C ARG A 168 -8.61 8.52 1.41
N GLY A 169 -8.64 9.85 1.33
CA GLY A 169 -9.16 10.68 2.41
C GLY A 169 -8.37 10.47 3.71
N ALA A 170 -9.03 9.97 4.76
CA ALA A 170 -8.38 9.62 6.03
C ALA A 170 -7.91 8.16 6.09
N GLU A 171 -8.23 7.34 5.09
CA GLU A 171 -7.77 5.95 5.03
C GLU A 171 -6.32 5.87 4.59
N LYS A 172 -5.67 4.86 5.13
CA LYS A 172 -4.30 4.50 4.77
C LYS A 172 -4.19 2.99 4.65
N ALA A 173 -3.60 2.52 3.56
CA ALA A 173 -3.28 1.11 3.34
C ALA A 173 -1.80 0.96 3.00
N TYR A 174 -1.25 -0.21 3.29
CA TYR A 174 0.15 -0.51 3.05
C TYR A 174 0.32 -1.77 2.22
N ALA A 175 1.37 -1.78 1.40
CA ALA A 175 1.91 -2.97 0.77
C ALA A 175 3.43 -3.01 0.98
N LEU A 176 3.99 -4.22 0.93
CA LEU A 176 5.43 -4.46 0.99
C LEU A 176 5.87 -5.20 -0.27
N LEU A 177 6.99 -4.80 -0.86
CA LEU A 177 7.69 -5.50 -1.93
C LEU A 177 9.10 -5.81 -1.47
N LEU A 178 9.45 -7.08 -1.41
CA LEU A 178 10.81 -7.56 -1.18
C LEU A 178 11.46 -7.83 -2.54
N PHE A 179 12.73 -7.46 -2.69
CA PHE A 179 13.52 -7.68 -3.89
C PHE A 179 15.00 -7.61 -3.54
N ASP A 180 15.82 -8.16 -4.43
CA ASP A 180 17.27 -8.01 -4.37
C ASP A 180 17.72 -6.96 -5.39
N ILE A 181 18.82 -6.28 -5.09
CA ILE A 181 19.57 -5.47 -6.03
C ILE A 181 20.86 -6.21 -6.36
N LEU A 182 21.19 -6.27 -7.65
CA LEU A 182 22.46 -6.76 -8.16
C LEU A 182 22.99 -5.75 -9.19
N THR A 183 23.99 -4.98 -8.79
CA THR A 183 24.64 -3.95 -9.61
C THR A 183 26.11 -4.25 -9.86
N LEU A 184 26.77 -4.95 -8.94
CA LEU A 184 28.18 -5.30 -9.02
C LEU A 184 28.39 -6.79 -8.74
N PRO A 185 28.45 -7.66 -9.76
CA PRO A 185 28.74 -9.08 -9.55
C PRO A 185 30.06 -9.29 -8.79
N GLY A 186 29.98 -9.97 -7.65
CA GLY A 186 31.10 -10.24 -6.76
C GLY A 186 31.11 -9.43 -5.45
N ASP A 187 30.35 -8.33 -5.37
CA ASP A 187 30.10 -7.59 -4.13
C ASP A 187 29.01 -8.33 -3.34
N THR A 188 29.38 -9.39 -2.61
CA THR A 188 28.44 -10.25 -1.91
C THR A 188 28.08 -9.70 -0.53
N ASN A 189 28.92 -8.82 0.02
CA ASN A 189 28.68 -8.18 1.31
C ASN A 189 27.85 -6.87 1.19
N GLY A 190 27.73 -6.30 -0.02
CA GLY A 190 26.92 -5.12 -0.32
C GLY A 190 27.58 -3.79 0.06
N ASP A 191 28.91 -3.71 0.15
CA ASP A 191 29.64 -2.49 0.50
C ASP A 191 30.04 -1.62 -0.71
N GLY A 192 29.77 -2.11 -1.93
CA GLY A 192 30.02 -1.41 -3.18
C GLY A 192 31.44 -1.61 -3.73
N VAL A 193 32.24 -2.48 -3.13
CA VAL A 193 33.57 -2.89 -3.59
C VAL A 193 33.59 -4.41 -3.73
N VAL A 194 34.40 -4.92 -4.66
CA VAL A 194 34.69 -6.37 -4.73
C VAL A 194 36.07 -6.61 -4.13
N ASP A 195 36.15 -7.22 -2.95
CA ASP A 195 37.40 -7.48 -2.23
C ASP A 195 37.40 -8.78 -1.38
N ASP A 196 38.35 -8.91 -0.45
CA ASP A 196 38.49 -10.11 0.39
C ASP A 196 37.31 -10.28 1.39
N ALA A 197 36.62 -9.20 1.76
CA ALA A 197 35.47 -9.27 2.65
C ALA A 197 34.28 -9.99 1.99
N ASP A 198 34.15 -9.92 0.66
CA ASP A 198 33.16 -10.70 -0.09
C ASP A 198 33.46 -12.20 -0.03
N ILE A 199 34.74 -12.57 -0.17
CA ILE A 199 35.19 -13.96 -0.06
C ILE A 199 34.88 -14.52 1.33
N ASP A 200 35.13 -13.75 2.38
CA ASP A 200 34.83 -14.14 3.75
C ASP A 200 33.32 -14.30 3.96
N GLN A 201 32.50 -13.39 3.43
CA GLN A 201 31.05 -13.40 3.59
C GLN A 201 30.39 -14.55 2.82
N ILE A 202 30.74 -14.76 1.55
CA ILE A 202 30.09 -15.76 0.69
C ILE A 202 30.29 -17.19 1.22
N SER A 203 31.41 -17.46 1.89
CA SER A 203 31.73 -18.78 2.44
C SER A 203 30.67 -19.27 3.45
N SER A 204 29.99 -18.36 4.15
CA SER A 204 28.93 -18.66 5.10
C SER A 204 27.61 -19.11 4.44
N HIS A 205 27.50 -18.93 3.13
CA HIS A 205 26.32 -19.24 2.30
C HIS A 205 26.51 -20.49 1.42
N PHE A 206 27.65 -21.18 1.53
CA PHE A 206 27.95 -22.35 0.71
C PHE A 206 26.91 -23.47 0.83
N GLY A 207 26.58 -24.06 -0.31
CA GLY A 207 25.59 -25.14 -0.43
C GLY A 207 24.15 -24.66 -0.56
N LEU A 208 23.89 -23.36 -0.49
CA LEU A 208 22.61 -22.81 -0.91
C LEU A 208 22.43 -22.96 -2.43
N THR A 209 21.19 -23.17 -2.83
CA THR A 209 20.79 -23.30 -4.24
C THR A 209 19.58 -22.43 -4.50
N SER A 210 19.27 -22.15 -5.76
CA SER A 210 18.10 -21.34 -6.15
C SER A 210 16.74 -21.86 -5.65
N ALA A 211 16.68 -23.10 -5.15
CA ALA A 211 15.49 -23.65 -4.49
C ALA A 211 15.37 -23.24 -3.00
N SER A 212 16.43 -22.70 -2.40
CA SER A 212 16.44 -22.27 -1.00
C SER A 212 15.81 -20.89 -0.85
N PRO A 213 14.96 -20.66 0.17
CA PRO A 213 14.44 -19.32 0.46
C PRO A 213 15.52 -18.35 1.00
N LEU A 214 16.71 -18.85 1.35
CA LEU A 214 17.85 -18.05 1.78
C LEU A 214 18.85 -17.79 0.65
N TYR A 215 18.59 -18.32 -0.55
CA TYR A 215 19.39 -18.01 -1.72
C TYR A 215 19.00 -16.63 -2.24
N HIS A 216 20.01 -15.81 -2.47
CA HIS A 216 19.87 -14.48 -3.06
C HIS A 216 20.77 -14.39 -4.28
N ARG A 217 20.27 -13.80 -5.37
CA ARG A 217 20.97 -13.80 -6.65
C ARG A 217 22.31 -13.07 -6.60
N TYR A 218 22.44 -12.03 -5.77
CA TYR A 218 23.69 -11.29 -5.60
C TYR A 218 24.79 -12.08 -4.86
N LEU A 219 24.45 -13.22 -4.22
CA LEU A 219 25.40 -14.13 -3.58
C LEU A 219 25.90 -15.24 -4.52
N ASP A 220 25.37 -15.33 -5.74
CA ASP A 220 25.74 -16.28 -6.79
C ASP A 220 26.28 -15.49 -8.00
N PRO A 221 27.48 -14.90 -7.90
CA PRO A 221 28.03 -14.03 -8.93
C PRO A 221 28.24 -14.73 -10.27
N ASN A 222 28.40 -16.07 -10.30
CA ASN A 222 28.57 -16.82 -11.55
C ASN A 222 27.25 -17.25 -12.22
N ASP A 223 26.11 -17.10 -11.53
CA ASP A 223 24.75 -17.38 -12.00
C ASP A 223 24.48 -18.83 -12.38
N ASP A 224 25.05 -19.79 -11.66
CA ASP A 224 24.83 -21.21 -11.93
C ASP A 224 23.76 -21.87 -11.07
N GLY A 225 23.14 -21.09 -10.19
CA GLY A 225 22.06 -21.49 -9.30
C GLY A 225 22.54 -22.17 -8.02
N ARG A 226 23.84 -22.10 -7.70
CA ARG A 226 24.46 -22.65 -6.49
C ARG A 226 25.51 -21.69 -5.98
N ILE A 227 25.59 -21.58 -4.65
CA ILE A 227 26.63 -20.80 -3.98
C ILE A 227 27.74 -21.77 -3.53
N ASP A 228 28.90 -21.71 -4.17
CA ASP A 228 30.05 -22.58 -3.90
C ASP A 228 31.42 -21.95 -4.26
N GLU A 229 32.49 -22.75 -4.27
CA GLU A 229 33.85 -22.27 -4.52
C GLU A 229 34.07 -21.63 -5.91
N ARG A 230 33.18 -21.91 -6.86
CA ARG A 230 33.24 -21.33 -8.20
C ARG A 230 32.85 -19.86 -8.18
N ASP A 231 31.98 -19.46 -7.26
CA ASP A 231 31.65 -18.06 -7.00
C ASP A 231 32.83 -17.28 -6.42
N VAL A 232 33.59 -17.89 -5.50
CA VAL A 232 34.81 -17.28 -4.96
C VAL A 232 35.82 -17.00 -6.07
N SER A 233 35.95 -17.93 -7.03
CA SER A 233 36.81 -17.73 -8.19
C SER A 233 36.36 -16.56 -9.06
N TYR A 234 35.04 -16.31 -9.13
CA TYR A 234 34.46 -15.16 -9.84
C TYR A 234 34.77 -13.85 -9.12
N ILE A 235 34.60 -13.79 -7.80
CA ILE A 235 34.97 -12.64 -6.95
C ILE A 235 36.44 -12.27 -7.18
N GLY A 236 37.34 -13.25 -7.09
CA GLY A 236 38.78 -13.03 -7.30
C GLY A 236 39.14 -12.53 -8.71
N TYR A 237 38.34 -12.87 -9.74
CA TYR A 237 38.52 -12.33 -11.08
C TYR A 237 38.09 -10.85 -11.19
N HIS A 238 37.09 -10.44 -10.41
CA HIS A 238 36.52 -9.09 -10.40
C HIS A 238 37.07 -8.20 -9.27
N TYR A 239 38.14 -8.62 -8.60
CA TYR A 239 38.74 -7.90 -7.47
C TYR A 239 39.07 -6.44 -7.82
N THR A 240 38.54 -5.51 -7.03
CA THR A 240 38.70 -4.06 -7.17
C THR A 240 39.33 -3.40 -5.94
N GLY A 241 39.40 -4.10 -4.80
CA GLY A 241 40.16 -3.68 -3.64
C GLY A 241 41.62 -3.36 -4.01
N SER A 242 42.16 -2.24 -3.51
CA SER A 242 43.58 -1.97 -3.67
C SER A 242 44.36 -2.98 -2.85
N PHE A 243 45.34 -3.65 -3.48
CA PHE A 243 46.42 -4.28 -2.73
C PHE A 243 47.10 -3.19 -1.90
N GLU A 244 46.76 -3.04 -0.62
CA GLU A 244 47.67 -2.37 0.30
C GLU A 244 48.92 -3.26 0.37
N GLU A 245 49.96 -2.87 -0.37
CA GLU A 245 51.29 -3.42 -0.19
C GLU A 245 51.75 -3.11 1.25
N SER A 246 51.62 -4.07 2.17
CA SER A 246 52.71 -4.68 2.94
C SER A 246 52.23 -5.43 4.18
#